data_AF-A0A7L4R730-F1
#
_entry.id   AF-A0A7L4R730-F1
#
_cell.length_a   1.000
_cell.length_b   1.000
_cell.length_c   1.000
_cell.angle_alpha   90.00
_cell.angle_beta   90.00
_cell.angle_gamma   90.00
#
_symmetry.space_group_name_H-M   'P 1'
#
loop_
_entity.id
_entity.type
_entity.pdbx_description
1 polymer ?
#
loop_
_entity_poly.entity_id
_entity_poly.type
_entity_poly.pdbx_seq_one_letter_code
_entity_poly.pdbx_strand_id
1 'polypeptide(L)'
;MPPENKDRNSSRGREPADRIQRFFRRPFFLSATIGIPFCIFKLLLGIVAVRELSAPMLAVIGWGIILWAGTDLLMNLGRALLDILHRESPFEYCTIAQLGQLFGMPAVFLALDTLLAFLIICGMLWSGWITRLTGPESWLWYAATTLNLVSLSLVLLFEEVHRVRT
;
A
#
# COMPACT_ATOMS: atom_id res chain seq x y z
N MET A 1 56.80 -8.51 -5.99
CA MET A 1 55.50 -8.02 -6.50
C MET A 1 54.56 -7.88 -5.32
N PRO A 2 54.09 -6.67 -4.96
CA PRO A 2 53.04 -6.53 -3.94
C PRO A 2 51.67 -6.89 -4.54
N PRO A 3 50.74 -7.46 -3.74
CA PRO A 3 49.43 -7.85 -4.24
C PRO A 3 48.55 -6.64 -4.56
N GLU A 4 47.90 -6.74 -5.72
CA GLU A 4 46.98 -5.78 -6.31
C GLU A 4 45.73 -5.60 -5.43
N ASN A 5 45.50 -4.36 -5.01
CA ASN A 5 44.43 -3.88 -4.15
C ASN A 5 43.06 -3.95 -4.86
N LYS A 6 42.49 -5.15 -4.99
CA LYS A 6 41.23 -5.40 -5.72
C LYS A 6 39.96 -5.16 -4.89
N ASP A 7 40.09 -4.90 -3.59
CA ASP A 7 38.95 -4.86 -2.67
C ASP A 7 38.30 -3.48 -2.49
N ARG A 8 38.88 -2.40 -3.02
CA ARG A 8 38.35 -1.03 -2.80
C ARG A 8 37.26 -0.59 -3.77
N ASN A 9 37.03 -1.33 -4.86
CA ASN A 9 36.08 -0.91 -5.91
C ASN A 9 34.71 -1.61 -5.86
N SER A 10 34.54 -2.69 -5.09
CA SER A 10 33.25 -3.39 -4.97
C SER A 10 32.32 -2.81 -3.88
N SER A 11 32.87 -2.04 -2.94
CA SER A 11 32.15 -1.48 -1.79
C SER A 11 31.40 -0.18 -2.09
N ARG A 12 31.94 0.68 -2.96
CA ARG A 12 31.31 1.97 -3.35
C ARG A 12 30.02 1.82 -4.16
N GLY A 13 29.83 0.70 -4.86
CA GLY A 13 28.62 0.41 -5.63
C GLY A 13 27.46 -0.16 -4.82
N ARG A 14 27.72 -0.69 -3.61
CA ARG A 14 26.71 -1.32 -2.73
C ARG A 14 25.98 -0.30 -1.84
N GLU A 15 26.69 0.71 -1.33
CA GLU A 15 26.11 1.70 -0.40
C GLU A 15 24.86 2.45 -0.90
N PRO A 16 24.80 2.96 -2.15
CA PRO A 16 23.60 3.66 -2.62
C PRO A 16 22.42 2.69 -2.86
N ALA A 17 22.70 1.48 -3.36
CA ALA A 17 21.68 0.45 -3.57
C ALA A 17 21.05 0.01 -2.23
N ASP A 18 21.87 -0.20 -1.20
CA ASP A 18 21.41 -0.62 0.14
C ASP A 18 20.59 0.46 0.87
N ARG A 19 20.85 1.74 0.61
CA ARG A 19 20.03 2.85 1.17
C ARG A 19 18.67 2.94 0.49
N ILE A 20 18.64 2.78 -0.83
CA ILE A 20 17.40 2.83 -1.61
C ILE A 20 16.53 1.60 -1.31
N GLN A 21 17.13 0.41 -1.18
CA GLN A 21 16.43 -0.80 -0.75
C GLN A 21 15.83 -0.63 0.65
N ARG A 22 16.59 -0.05 1.59
CA ARG A 22 16.08 0.28 2.92
C ARG A 22 14.94 1.27 2.86
N PHE A 23 14.97 2.26 1.95
CA PHE A 23 13.91 3.22 1.75
C PHE A 23 12.61 2.58 1.23
N PHE A 24 12.69 1.74 0.18
CA PHE A 24 11.53 1.03 -0.36
C PHE A 24 10.95 -0.02 0.60
N ARG A 25 11.79 -0.62 1.45
CA ARG A 25 11.35 -1.51 2.54
C ARG A 25 10.96 -0.77 3.81
N ARG A 26 11.02 0.57 3.86
CA ARG A 26 10.61 1.28 5.08
C ARG A 26 9.11 1.08 5.32
N PRO A 27 8.70 0.83 6.57
CA PRO A 27 7.30 0.78 6.96
C PRO A 27 6.52 2.00 6.49
N PHE A 28 7.12 3.20 6.52
CA PHE A 28 6.53 4.42 5.97
C PHE A 28 6.23 4.35 4.48
N PHE A 29 7.18 3.94 3.64
CA PHE A 29 6.98 3.88 2.19
C PHE A 29 5.86 2.89 1.84
N LEU A 30 5.90 1.70 2.45
CA LEU A 30 4.87 0.68 2.27
C LEU A 30 3.49 1.15 2.79
N SER A 31 3.43 1.83 3.94
CA SER A 31 2.18 2.38 4.49
C SER A 31 1.62 3.48 3.62
N ALA A 32 2.46 4.41 3.17
CA ALA A 32 2.07 5.57 2.40
C ALA A 32 1.63 5.20 0.97
N THR A 33 2.21 4.15 0.38
CA THR A 33 2.01 3.82 -1.04
C THR A 33 1.16 2.59 -1.30
N ILE A 34 1.03 1.70 -0.31
CA ILE A 34 0.17 0.52 -0.40
C ILE A 34 -1.02 0.67 0.56
N GLY A 35 -0.75 1.00 1.81
CA GLY A 35 -1.76 1.12 2.86
C GLY A 35 -2.76 2.25 2.63
N ILE A 36 -2.30 3.49 2.48
CA ILE A 36 -3.17 4.66 2.31
C ILE A 36 -4.03 4.55 1.04
N PRO A 37 -3.48 4.20 -0.14
CA PRO A 37 -4.31 4.00 -1.33
C PRO A 37 -5.37 2.92 -1.17
N PHE A 38 -5.05 1.79 -0.54
CA PHE A 38 -6.01 0.73 -0.25
C PHE A 38 -7.19 1.22 0.61
N CYS A 39 -6.88 1.98 1.66
CA CYS A 39 -7.91 2.58 2.52
C CYS A 39 -8.80 3.54 1.72
N ILE A 40 -8.21 4.36 0.85
CA ILE A 40 -8.93 5.28 -0.03
C ILE A 40 -9.87 4.51 -0.96
N PHE A 41 -9.40 3.43 -1.60
CA PHE A 41 -10.25 2.64 -2.51
C PHE A 41 -11.45 2.03 -1.78
N LYS A 42 -11.24 1.45 -0.58
CA LYS A 42 -12.33 0.94 0.25
C LYS A 42 -13.30 2.04 0.64
N LEU A 43 -12.80 3.19 1.09
CA LEU A 43 -13.62 4.30 1.53
C LEU A 43 -14.51 4.81 0.39
N LEU A 44 -13.93 5.04 -0.80
CA LEU A 44 -14.65 5.51 -1.97
C LEU A 44 -15.66 4.48 -2.49
N LEU A 45 -15.30 3.20 -2.49
CA LEU A 45 -16.23 2.11 -2.79
C LEU A 45 -17.43 2.11 -1.84
N GLY A 46 -17.17 2.21 -0.53
CA GLY A 46 -18.22 2.24 0.49
C GLY A 46 -19.13 3.46 0.36
N ILE A 47 -18.58 4.64 0.06
CA ILE A 47 -19.36 5.87 -0.19
C ILE A 47 -20.27 5.69 -1.41
N VAL A 48 -19.75 5.17 -2.52
CA VAL A 48 -20.57 4.93 -3.72
C VAL A 48 -21.65 3.88 -3.46
N ALA A 49 -21.32 2.82 -2.71
CA ALA A 49 -22.28 1.79 -2.32
C ALA A 49 -23.42 2.34 -1.43
N VAL A 50 -23.12 3.25 -0.49
CA VAL A 50 -24.15 3.92 0.34
C VAL A 50 -25.03 4.84 -0.49
N ARG A 51 -24.48 5.49 -1.52
CA ARG A 51 -25.24 6.38 -2.43
C ARG A 51 -26.16 5.62 -3.38
N GLU A 52 -25.99 4.31 -3.53
CA GLU A 52 -26.86 3.47 -4.35
C GLU A 52 -28.19 3.21 -3.62
N LEU A 53 -29.13 4.14 -3.78
CA LEU A 53 -30.47 4.12 -3.15
C LEU A 53 -31.34 2.93 -3.61
N SER A 54 -30.98 2.27 -4.71
CA SER A 54 -31.74 1.15 -5.28
C SER A 54 -31.62 -0.15 -4.48
N ALA A 55 -30.62 -0.28 -3.59
CA ALA A 55 -30.36 -1.50 -2.84
C ALA A 55 -30.03 -1.20 -1.36
N PRO A 56 -31.00 -1.25 -0.42
CA PRO A 56 -30.76 -0.92 0.99
C PRO A 56 -29.74 -1.85 1.67
N MET A 57 -29.65 -3.11 1.21
CA MET A 57 -28.62 -4.04 1.67
C MET A 57 -27.20 -3.57 1.29
N LEU A 58 -27.05 -2.95 0.12
CA LEU A 58 -25.78 -2.41 -0.36
C LEU A 58 -25.34 -1.21 0.48
N ALA A 59 -26.28 -0.41 0.97
CA ALA A 59 -25.98 0.69 1.88
C ALA A 59 -25.45 0.20 3.24
N VAL A 60 -26.03 -0.87 3.80
CA VAL A 60 -25.52 -1.49 5.05
C VAL A 60 -24.10 -2.02 4.84
N ILE A 61 -23.87 -2.73 3.73
CA ILE A 61 -22.53 -3.23 3.36
C ILE A 61 -21.56 -2.05 3.18
N GLY A 62 -21.99 -0.99 2.50
CA GLY A 62 -21.19 0.21 2.26
C GLY A 62 -20.76 0.88 3.55
N TRP A 63 -21.65 1.03 4.53
CA TRP A 63 -21.29 1.53 5.87
C TRP A 63 -20.29 0.63 6.59
N GLY A 64 -20.43 -0.69 6.47
CA GLY A 64 -19.44 -1.64 6.99
C GLY A 64 -18.06 -1.46 6.34
N ILE A 65 -18.01 -1.28 5.03
CA ILE A 65 -16.77 -1.02 4.28
C ILE A 65 -16.15 0.32 4.69
N ILE A 66 -16.96 1.37 4.89
CA ILE A 66 -16.49 2.69 5.34
C ILE A 66 -15.84 2.59 6.72
N LEU A 67 -16.52 1.92 7.67
CA LEU A 67 -15.99 1.75 9.02
C LEU A 67 -14.66 1.00 9.00
N TRP A 68 -14.59 -0.08 8.22
CA TRP A 68 -13.39 -0.87 8.03
C TRP A 68 -12.25 -0.10 7.35
N ALA A 69 -12.57 0.69 6.33
CA ALA A 69 -11.60 1.59 5.69
C ALA A 69 -11.06 2.62 6.69
N GLY A 70 -11.92 3.14 7.57
CA GLY A 70 -11.54 4.05 8.63
C GLY A 70 -10.55 3.43 9.62
N THR A 71 -10.79 2.20 10.07
CA THR A 71 -9.85 1.50 10.95
C THR A 71 -8.52 1.22 10.25
N ASP A 72 -8.55 0.76 9.00
CA ASP A 72 -7.33 0.53 8.20
C ASP A 72 -6.54 1.85 8.00
N LEU A 73 -7.23 2.97 7.78
CA LEU A 73 -6.61 4.27 7.55
C LEU A 73 -5.92 4.79 8.82
N LEU A 74 -6.57 4.68 9.97
CA LEU A 74 -6.00 5.09 11.25
C LEU A 74 -4.73 4.29 11.58
N MET A 75 -4.73 2.99 11.29
CA MET A 75 -3.56 2.13 11.51
C MET A 75 -2.42 2.49 10.56
N ASN A 76 -2.71 2.67 9.27
CA ASN A 76 -1.69 3.04 8.27
C ASN A 76 -1.13 4.44 8.50
N LEU A 77 -1.97 5.40 8.91
CA LEU A 77 -1.54 6.75 9.26
C LEU A 77 -0.73 6.77 10.56
N GLY A 78 -1.17 6.05 11.58
CA GLY A 78 -0.44 5.88 12.84
C GLY A 78 0.95 5.30 12.62
N ARG A 79 1.07 4.26 11.79
CA ARG A 79 2.37 3.68 11.41
C ARG A 79 3.26 4.68 10.66
N ALA A 80 2.69 5.43 9.72
CA ALA A 80 3.45 6.43 8.97
C ALA A 80 3.96 7.55 9.89
N LEU A 81 3.13 8.03 10.82
CA LEU A 81 3.51 9.08 11.78
C LEU A 81 4.54 8.58 12.80
N LEU A 82 4.37 7.37 13.34
CA LEU A 82 5.32 6.80 14.30
C LEU A 82 6.70 6.54 13.69
N ASP A 83 6.76 6.08 12.42
CA ASP A 83 8.02 5.93 11.68
C ASP A 83 8.71 7.28 11.45
N ILE A 84 7.95 8.34 11.13
CA ILE A 84 8.49 9.72 11.03
C ILE A 84 9.07 10.18 12.37
N LEU A 85 8.40 9.85 13.48
CA LEU A 85 8.85 10.17 14.84
C LEU A 85 9.96 9.24 15.37
N HIS A 86 10.47 8.30 14.56
CA HIS A 86 11.49 7.31 14.94
C HIS A 86 11.10 6.48 16.19
N ARG A 87 9.80 6.28 16.40
CA ARG A 87 9.28 5.41 17.46
C ARG A 87 8.86 4.08 16.88
N GLU A 88 9.15 2.99 17.61
CA GLU A 88 8.63 1.67 17.27
C GLU A 88 7.10 1.69 17.33
N SER A 89 6.46 1.29 16.23
CA SER A 89 5.01 1.21 16.16
C SER A 89 4.51 -0.01 16.94
N PRO A 90 3.52 0.12 17.83
CA PRO A 90 2.88 -1.04 18.46
C PRO A 90 2.03 -1.86 17.48
N PHE A 91 1.89 -1.40 16.23
CA PHE A 91 1.13 -2.04 15.17
C PHE A 91 2.00 -2.24 13.92
N GLU A 92 2.35 -3.48 13.59
CA GLU A 92 3.23 -3.80 12.46
C GLU A 92 2.48 -3.83 11.11
N TYR A 93 1.16 -4.04 11.11
CA TYR A 93 0.36 -4.37 9.93
C TYR A 93 -1.06 -3.74 9.89
N CYS A 94 -1.68 -3.64 8.71
CA CYS A 94 -3.11 -3.28 8.50
C CYS A 94 -4.02 -4.30 9.20
N THR A 95 -5.31 -4.00 9.43
CA THR A 95 -6.21 -4.90 10.20
C THR A 95 -6.24 -6.34 9.66
N ILE A 96 -6.24 -6.53 8.33
CA ILE A 96 -6.12 -7.84 7.68
C ILE A 96 -4.76 -8.49 7.95
N ALA A 97 -3.67 -7.75 7.77
CA ALA A 97 -2.33 -8.29 7.97
C ALA A 97 -1.96 -8.50 9.46
N GLN A 98 -2.62 -7.80 10.40
CA GLN A 98 -2.61 -8.11 11.83
C GLN A 98 -3.31 -9.44 12.12
N LEU A 99 -4.42 -9.70 11.43
CA LEU A 99 -5.05 -11.01 11.46
C LEU A 99 -4.08 -12.08 10.91
N GLY A 100 -3.37 -11.78 9.83
CA GLY A 100 -2.31 -12.63 9.28
C GLY A 100 -1.13 -12.89 10.24
N GLN A 101 -0.79 -11.93 11.10
CA GLN A 101 0.22 -12.10 12.14
C GLN A 101 -0.24 -13.11 13.20
N LEU A 102 -1.52 -13.12 13.56
CA LEU A 102 -2.11 -14.16 14.42
C LEU A 102 -1.97 -15.56 13.81
N PHE A 103 -2.02 -15.65 12.48
CA PHE A 103 -1.81 -16.89 11.73
C PHE A 103 -0.35 -17.15 11.31
N GLY A 104 0.60 -16.30 11.74
CA GLY A 104 2.02 -16.44 11.43
C GLY A 104 2.41 -16.19 9.96
N MET A 105 1.53 -15.58 9.16
CA MET A 105 1.73 -15.36 7.71
C MET A 105 1.44 -13.90 7.27
N PRO A 106 2.07 -12.88 7.87
CA PRO A 106 1.77 -11.47 7.58
C PRO A 106 1.99 -11.08 6.10
N ALA A 107 2.99 -11.68 5.43
CA ALA A 107 3.29 -11.39 4.03
C ALA A 107 2.18 -11.85 3.06
N VAL A 108 1.51 -12.98 3.35
CA VAL A 108 0.41 -13.50 2.53
C VAL A 108 -0.81 -12.58 2.63
N PHE A 109 -1.12 -12.13 3.83
CA PHE A 109 -2.22 -11.21 4.08
C PHE A 109 -1.97 -9.83 3.47
N LEU A 110 -0.71 -9.37 3.41
CA LEU A 110 -0.34 -8.15 2.67
C LEU A 110 -0.54 -8.30 1.15
N ALA A 111 -0.19 -9.47 0.60
CA ALA A 111 -0.45 -9.76 -0.81
C ALA A 111 -1.96 -9.83 -1.10
N LEU A 112 -2.74 -10.35 -0.16
CA LEU A 112 -4.20 -10.38 -0.23
C LEU A 112 -4.82 -8.98 -0.16
N ASP A 113 -4.30 -8.09 0.70
CA ASP A 113 -4.70 -6.67 0.73
C ASP A 113 -4.45 -5.99 -0.62
N THR A 114 -3.32 -6.29 -1.24
CA THR A 114 -2.96 -5.76 -2.56
C THR A 114 -3.87 -6.33 -3.66
N LEU A 115 -4.16 -7.62 -3.63
CA LEU A 115 -5.12 -8.26 -4.55
C LEU A 115 -6.52 -7.64 -4.41
N LEU A 116 -6.97 -7.44 -3.17
CA LEU A 116 -8.27 -6.84 -2.90
C LEU A 116 -8.31 -5.38 -3.40
N ALA A 117 -7.23 -4.61 -3.24
CA ALA A 117 -7.13 -3.27 -3.81
C ALA A 117 -7.35 -3.28 -5.33
N PHE A 118 -6.69 -4.20 -6.05
CA PHE A 118 -6.85 -4.34 -7.50
C PHE A 118 -8.26 -4.78 -7.89
N LEU A 119 -8.88 -5.69 -7.14
CA LEU A 119 -10.26 -6.09 -7.38
C LEU A 119 -11.23 -4.92 -7.21
N ILE A 120 -11.02 -4.06 -6.20
CA ILE A 120 -11.82 -2.85 -6.01
C ILE A 120 -11.62 -1.89 -7.18
N ILE A 121 -10.37 -1.64 -7.61
CA ILE A 121 -10.07 -0.79 -8.77
C ILE A 121 -10.78 -1.32 -10.02
N CYS A 122 -10.59 -2.61 -10.34
CA CYS A 122 -11.23 -3.25 -11.48
C CYS A 122 -12.75 -3.19 -11.39
N GLY A 123 -13.33 -3.48 -10.22
CA GLY A 123 -14.77 -3.42 -10.00
C GLY A 123 -15.34 -2.01 -10.21
N MET A 124 -14.68 -0.98 -9.68
CA MET A 124 -15.08 0.42 -9.83
C MET A 124 -15.00 0.92 -11.27
N LEU A 125 -13.98 0.48 -12.02
CA LEU A 125 -13.82 0.81 -13.43
C LEU A 125 -14.85 0.08 -14.31
N TRP A 126 -15.00 -1.23 -14.12
CA TRP A 126 -15.86 -2.07 -14.95
C TRP A 126 -17.35 -1.80 -14.73
N SER A 127 -17.75 -1.54 -13.49
CA SER A 127 -19.14 -1.16 -13.16
C SER A 127 -19.50 0.27 -13.54
N GLY A 128 -18.53 1.09 -13.93
CA GLY A 128 -18.72 2.52 -14.19
C GLY A 128 -18.95 3.38 -12.93
N TRP A 129 -18.85 2.79 -11.73
CA TRP A 129 -19.06 3.48 -10.46
C TRP A 129 -18.07 4.63 -10.19
N ILE A 130 -16.92 4.60 -10.87
CA ILE A 130 -15.97 5.73 -10.88
C ILE A 130 -16.63 7.06 -11.31
N THR A 131 -17.64 7.03 -12.17
CA THR A 131 -18.35 8.24 -12.64
C THR A 131 -19.26 8.86 -11.59
N ARG A 132 -19.55 8.13 -10.49
CA ARG A 132 -20.40 8.61 -9.40
C ARG A 132 -19.61 9.31 -8.29
N LEU A 133 -18.28 9.34 -8.42
CA LEU A 133 -17.42 10.08 -7.51
C LEU A 133 -17.62 11.58 -7.74
N THR A 134 -17.63 12.34 -6.67
CA THR A 134 -17.57 13.81 -6.76
C THR A 134 -16.20 14.26 -7.27
N GLY A 135 -16.04 15.54 -7.64
CA GLY A 135 -14.75 16.08 -8.09
C GLY A 135 -13.59 15.79 -7.11
N PRO A 136 -13.72 16.10 -5.81
CA PRO A 136 -12.70 15.79 -4.82
C PRO A 136 -12.42 14.28 -4.67
N GLU A 137 -13.47 13.46 -4.68
CA GLU A 137 -13.33 11.99 -4.58
C GLU A 137 -12.61 11.40 -5.79
N SER A 138 -12.89 11.93 -6.99
CA SER A 138 -12.21 11.53 -8.22
C SER A 138 -10.73 11.89 -8.18
N TRP A 139 -10.39 13.10 -7.73
CA TRP A 139 -8.99 13.51 -7.58
C TRP A 139 -8.26 12.60 -6.59
N LEU A 140 -8.89 12.28 -5.46
CA LEU A 140 -8.36 11.36 -4.46
C LEU A 140 -8.17 9.95 -5.02
N TRP A 141 -9.15 9.45 -5.80
CA TRP A 141 -9.07 8.16 -6.49
C TRP A 141 -7.88 8.10 -7.46
N TYR A 142 -7.72 9.11 -8.32
CA TYR A 142 -6.62 9.15 -9.29
C TYR A 142 -5.26 9.29 -8.61
N ALA A 143 -5.16 10.12 -7.58
CA ALA A 143 -3.95 10.26 -6.79
C ALA A 143 -3.55 8.94 -6.10
N ALA A 144 -4.52 8.27 -5.46
CA ALA A 144 -4.30 6.98 -4.81
C ALA A 144 -3.91 5.89 -5.81
N THR A 145 -4.60 5.80 -6.95
CA THR A 145 -4.29 4.85 -8.03
C THR A 145 -2.89 5.07 -8.58
N THR A 146 -2.53 6.32 -8.86
CA THR A 146 -1.20 6.68 -9.36
C THR A 146 -0.13 6.31 -8.34
N LEU A 147 -0.32 6.71 -7.08
CA LEU A 147 0.63 6.42 -6.02
C LEU A 147 0.82 4.90 -5.83
N ASN A 148 -0.27 4.13 -5.87
CA ASN A 148 -0.23 2.69 -5.71
C ASN A 148 0.49 1.99 -6.87
N LEU A 149 0.08 2.25 -8.13
CA LEU A 149 0.63 1.57 -9.30
C LEU A 149 2.09 1.93 -9.57
N VAL A 150 2.43 3.22 -9.46
CA VAL A 150 3.81 3.69 -9.66
C VAL A 150 4.72 3.11 -8.59
N SER A 151 4.29 3.09 -7.33
CA SER A 151 5.12 2.56 -6.25
C SER A 151 5.35 1.06 -6.36
N LEU A 152 4.31 0.29 -6.71
CA LEU A 152 4.47 -1.15 -6.97
C LEU A 152 5.41 -1.41 -8.15
N SER A 153 5.25 -0.66 -9.25
CA SER A 153 6.14 -0.76 -10.42
C SER A 153 7.59 -0.44 -10.07
N LEU A 154 7.84 0.60 -9.27
CA LEU A 154 9.18 0.98 -8.83
C LEU A 154 9.81 -0.08 -7.94
N VAL A 155 9.06 -0.63 -6.99
CA VAL A 155 9.54 -1.69 -6.10
C VAL A 155 9.90 -2.94 -6.91
N LEU A 156 9.02 -3.37 -7.81
CA LEU A 156 9.28 -4.54 -8.69
C LEU A 156 10.50 -4.32 -9.59
N LEU A 157 10.61 -3.16 -10.23
CA LEU A 157 11.74 -2.82 -11.08
C LEU A 157 13.04 -2.83 -10.28
N PHE A 158 13.02 -2.27 -9.07
CA PHE A 158 14.18 -2.22 -8.20
C PHE A 158 14.64 -3.62 -7.76
N GLU A 159 13.70 -4.47 -7.36
CA GLU A 159 13.99 -5.86 -6.99
C GLU A 159 14.61 -6.65 -8.15
N GLU A 160 14.11 -6.45 -9.38
CA GLU A 160 14.65 -7.14 -10.55
C GLU A 160 16.05 -6.65 -10.94
N VAL A 161 16.27 -5.32 -10.93
CA VAL A 161 17.61 -4.75 -11.15
C VAL A 161 18.62 -5.26 -10.13
N HIS A 162 18.21 -5.40 -8.86
CA HIS A 162 19.06 -5.97 -7.83
C HIS A 162 19.35 -7.44 -8.10
N ARG A 163 18.33 -8.25 -8.39
CA ARG A 163 18.47 -9.69 -8.70
C ARG A 163 19.48 -9.92 -9.82
N VAL A 164 19.46 -9.11 -10.88
CA VAL A 164 20.41 -9.25 -12.01
C VAL A 164 21.83 -8.82 -11.66
N ARG A 165 21.99 -7.91 -10.68
CA ARG A 165 23.30 -7.34 -10.30
C ARG A 165 24.03 -8.14 -9.21
N THR A 166 23.33 -9.05 -8.53
CA THR A 166 23.90 -9.96 -7.51
C THR A 166 24.14 -11.34 -8.08
#